data_AF-A0A5J5S8T3-F1
#
_entry.id   AF-A0A5J5S8T3-F1
#
_cell.length_a   1.000
_cell.length_b   1.000
_cell.length_c   1.000
_cell.angle_alpha   90.00
_cell.angle_beta   90.00
_cell.angle_gamma   90.00
#
_symmetry.space_group_name_H-M   'P 1'
#
loop_
_entity.id
_entity.type
_entity.pdbx_description
1 polymer ?
#
loop_
_entity_poly.entity_id
_entity_poly.type
_entity_poly.pdbx_seq_one_letter_code
_entity_poly.pdbx_strand_id
1 'polypeptide(L)'
;MDNDDLRRGKPTNHKVFGEDIDVLAGDALLDFAFEHVAVSIVGVTPGRIVRAIGELAKSIGAEGLVTGQVMDINSEGLTDVGLDYLEFIHVHKTAALLEAAVVLEAILRVDVMKMWKG
;
A
#
# COMPACT_ATOMS: atom_id res chain seq x y z
N MET A 1 -12.01 -11.52 -5.27
CA MET A 1 -11.03 -11.25 -6.34
C MET A 1 -10.29 -12.56 -6.63
N ASP A 2 -9.18 -12.85 -5.96
CA ASP A 2 -8.44 -14.12 -6.12
C ASP A 2 -9.23 -15.37 -5.65
N ASN A 3 -10.32 -15.16 -4.89
CA ASN A 3 -11.22 -16.20 -4.38
C ASN A 3 -10.50 -17.27 -3.53
N ASP A 4 -9.42 -16.87 -2.87
CA ASP A 4 -8.66 -17.72 -1.96
C ASP A 4 -9.49 -18.07 -0.71
N ASP A 5 -9.68 -19.36 -0.45
CA ASP A 5 -10.29 -19.84 0.80
C ASP A 5 -9.34 -19.71 2.01
N LEU A 6 -8.03 -19.72 1.76
CA LEU A 6 -6.98 -19.73 2.79
C LEU A 6 -5.89 -18.71 2.49
N ARG A 7 -5.42 -18.02 3.52
CA ARG A 7 -4.23 -17.17 3.49
C ARG A 7 -3.32 -17.52 4.66
N ARG A 8 -2.05 -17.83 4.36
CA ARG A 8 -1.05 -18.24 5.38
C ARG A 8 -1.55 -19.38 6.30
N GLY A 9 -2.25 -20.36 5.72
CA GLY A 9 -2.76 -21.54 6.42
C GLY A 9 -4.02 -21.31 7.27
N LYS A 10 -4.64 -20.14 7.20
CA LYS A 10 -5.88 -19.80 7.93
C LYS A 10 -6.98 -19.38 6.95
N PRO A 11 -8.27 -19.56 7.31
CA PRO A 11 -9.39 -19.01 6.53
C PRO A 11 -9.19 -17.52 6.23
N THR A 12 -9.49 -17.12 4.99
CA THR A 12 -9.48 -15.71 4.58
C THR A 12 -10.59 -14.93 5.26
N ASN A 13 -10.45 -13.60 5.26
CA ASN A 13 -11.33 -12.70 5.99
C ASN A 13 -12.81 -12.86 5.55
N HIS A 14 -13.09 -12.88 4.24
CA HIS A 14 -14.44 -13.14 3.73
C HIS A 14 -14.98 -14.54 4.08
N LYS A 15 -14.13 -15.55 4.26
CA LYS A 15 -14.58 -16.89 4.69
C LYS A 15 -14.99 -16.93 6.15
N VAL A 16 -14.42 -16.06 6.99
CA VAL A 16 -14.75 -15.99 8.42
C VAL A 16 -15.90 -15.03 8.67
N PHE A 17 -15.92 -13.87 8.02
CA PHE A 17 -16.81 -12.75 8.34
C PHE A 17 -17.78 -12.35 7.22
N GLY A 18 -17.68 -12.98 6.04
CA GLY A 18 -18.48 -12.63 4.86
C GLY A 18 -17.83 -11.52 4.01
N GLU A 19 -18.25 -11.44 2.75
CA GLU A 19 -17.68 -10.51 1.75
C GLU A 19 -17.92 -9.04 2.11
N ASP A 20 -19.13 -8.70 2.59
CA ASP A 20 -19.47 -7.32 2.98
C ASP A 20 -18.53 -6.77 4.05
N ILE A 21 -18.20 -7.61 5.04
CA ILE A 21 -17.27 -7.25 6.12
C ILE A 21 -15.82 -7.21 5.62
N ASP A 22 -15.44 -8.08 4.68
CA ASP A 22 -14.10 -8.07 4.10
C ASP A 22 -13.79 -6.75 3.39
N VAL A 23 -14.73 -6.27 2.58
CA VAL A 23 -14.61 -4.97 1.89
C VAL A 23 -14.50 -3.82 2.89
N LEU A 24 -15.42 -3.73 3.85
CA LEU A 24 -15.41 -2.65 4.84
C LEU A 24 -14.17 -2.69 5.76
N ALA A 25 -13.66 -3.87 6.08
CA ALA A 25 -12.40 -4.01 6.81
C ALA A 25 -11.21 -3.51 5.99
N GLY A 26 -11.19 -3.79 4.69
CA GLY A 26 -10.18 -3.26 3.76
C GLY A 26 -10.20 -1.74 3.70
N ASP A 27 -11.38 -1.14 3.51
CA ASP A 27 -11.55 0.32 3.45
C ASP A 27 -11.12 0.98 4.78
N ALA A 28 -11.53 0.41 5.91
CA ALA A 28 -11.15 0.93 7.22
C ALA A 28 -9.63 0.85 7.46
N LEU A 29 -8.97 -0.22 7.02
CA LEU A 29 -7.51 -0.35 7.13
C LEU A 29 -6.76 0.65 6.24
N LEU A 30 -7.30 0.94 5.05
CA LEU A 30 -6.74 1.95 4.15
C LEU A 30 -6.83 3.34 4.77
N ASP A 31 -8.00 3.74 5.27
CA ASP A 31 -8.21 5.03 5.94
C ASP A 31 -7.34 5.15 7.19
N PHE A 32 -7.29 4.09 7.99
CA PHE A 32 -6.47 4.05 9.20
C PHE A 32 -4.96 4.18 8.90
N ALA A 33 -4.46 3.67 7.77
CA ALA A 33 -3.06 3.84 7.40
C ALA A 33 -2.69 5.33 7.24
N PHE A 34 -3.56 6.12 6.59
CA PHE A 34 -3.34 7.56 6.44
C PHE A 34 -3.50 8.32 7.74
N GLU A 35 -4.54 8.00 8.53
CA GLU A 35 -4.73 8.57 9.85
C GLU A 35 -3.50 8.33 10.72
N HIS A 36 -3.03 7.09 10.77
CA HIS A 36 -1.92 6.69 11.62
C HIS A 36 -0.63 7.46 11.28
N VAL A 37 -0.31 7.62 9.98
CA VAL A 37 0.82 8.44 9.52
C VAL A 37 0.65 9.91 9.93
N ALA A 38 -0.57 10.44 9.81
CA ALA A 38 -0.86 11.84 10.11
C ALA A 38 -0.74 12.18 11.61
N VAL A 39 -1.18 11.27 12.50
CA VAL A 39 -1.38 11.59 13.93
C VAL A 39 -0.34 10.96 14.86
N SER A 40 0.30 9.86 14.47
CA SER A 40 1.16 9.07 15.38
C SER A 40 2.64 9.43 15.30
N ILE A 41 3.07 10.13 14.25
CA ILE A 41 4.48 10.45 14.03
C ILE A 41 4.86 11.71 14.80
N VAL A 42 5.90 11.60 15.64
CA VAL A 42 6.44 12.69 16.46
C VAL A 42 7.88 13.04 16.06
N GLY A 43 8.31 14.27 16.36
CA GLY A 43 9.69 14.71 16.06
C GLY A 43 9.96 15.02 14.58
N VAL A 44 8.92 15.05 13.75
CA VAL A 44 8.97 15.33 12.31
C VAL A 44 8.14 16.58 12.03
N THR A 45 8.55 17.40 11.05
CA THR A 45 7.79 18.61 10.71
C THR A 45 6.48 18.26 9.99
N PRO A 46 5.39 19.03 10.17
CA PRO A 46 4.12 18.79 9.48
C PRO A 46 4.26 18.69 7.96
N GLY A 47 5.13 19.51 7.34
CA GLY A 47 5.39 19.45 5.91
C GLY A 47 5.98 18.12 5.42
N ARG A 48 6.80 17.45 6.24
CA ARG A 48 7.33 16.12 5.92
C ARG A 48 6.26 15.03 6.08
N ILE A 49 5.38 15.15 7.07
CA ILE A 49 4.23 14.25 7.24
C ILE A 49 3.27 14.36 6.05
N VAL A 50 2.92 15.59 5.63
CA VAL A 50 2.06 15.83 4.46
C VAL A 50 2.71 15.26 3.18
N ARG A 51 4.02 15.46 3.02
CA ARG A 51 4.75 14.86 1.89
C ARG A 51 4.68 13.33 1.93
N ALA A 52 4.88 12.71 3.09
CA ALA A 52 4.79 11.26 3.25
C ALA A 52 3.40 10.73 2.90
N ILE A 53 2.33 11.39 3.36
CA ILE A 53 0.94 11.05 2.99
C ILE A 53 0.75 11.12 1.46
N GLY A 54 1.27 12.17 0.82
CA GLY A 54 1.19 12.32 -0.63
C GLY A 54 1.91 11.20 -1.40
N GLU A 55 3.13 10.83 -0.97
CA GLU A 55 3.86 9.71 -1.58
C GLU A 55 3.15 8.38 -1.37
N LEU A 56 2.66 8.10 -0.15
CA LEU A 56 1.89 6.89 0.13
C LEU A 56 0.66 6.79 -0.78
N ALA A 57 -0.11 7.88 -0.89
CA ALA A 57 -1.30 7.95 -1.73
C ALA A 57 -0.98 7.69 -3.21
N LYS A 58 0.10 8.28 -3.73
CA LYS A 58 0.54 8.06 -5.11
C LYS A 58 0.91 6.59 -5.34
N SER A 59 1.70 6.00 -4.44
CA SER A 59 2.19 4.63 -4.59
C SER A 59 1.11 3.56 -4.49
N ILE A 60 0.04 3.79 -3.73
CA ILE A 60 -1.06 2.80 -3.62
C ILE A 60 -2.23 3.07 -4.57
N GLY A 61 -2.34 4.29 -5.09
CA GLY A 61 -3.44 4.71 -5.94
C GLY A 61 -3.36 4.25 -7.40
N ALA A 62 -4.05 4.98 -8.27
CA ALA A 62 -4.20 4.66 -9.70
C ALA A 62 -2.91 4.80 -10.53
N GLU A 63 -1.81 5.29 -9.97
CA GLU A 63 -0.50 5.30 -10.63
C GLU A 63 0.44 4.21 -10.05
N GLY A 64 -0.03 3.40 -9.10
CA GLY A 64 0.78 2.41 -8.40
C GLY A 64 0.03 1.10 -8.18
N LEU A 65 -0.05 0.66 -6.92
CA LEU A 65 -0.55 -0.65 -6.52
C LEU A 65 -1.88 -1.03 -7.18
N VAL A 66 -2.88 -0.15 -7.12
CA VAL A 66 -4.22 -0.45 -7.66
C VAL A 66 -4.16 -0.70 -9.17
N THR A 67 -3.36 0.07 -9.91
CA THR A 67 -3.22 -0.16 -11.36
C THR A 67 -2.57 -1.49 -11.66
N GLY A 68 -1.52 -1.88 -10.93
CA GLY A 68 -0.95 -3.22 -11.06
C GLY A 68 -1.97 -4.32 -10.77
N GLN A 69 -2.80 -4.13 -9.74
CA GLN A 69 -3.85 -5.09 -9.38
C GLN A 69 -4.94 -5.19 -10.46
N VAL A 70 -5.42 -4.07 -10.98
CA VAL A 70 -6.44 -4.04 -12.06
C VAL A 70 -5.91 -4.72 -13.33
N MET A 71 -4.66 -4.44 -13.69
CA MET A 71 -4.06 -5.02 -14.89
C MET A 71 -3.83 -6.53 -14.75
N ASP A 72 -3.47 -6.99 -13.55
CA ASP A 72 -3.34 -8.42 -13.26
C ASP A 72 -4.66 -9.17 -13.42
N ILE A 73 -5.75 -8.66 -12.82
CA ILE A 73 -7.09 -9.25 -12.96
C ILE A 73 -7.52 -9.30 -14.42
N ASN A 74 -7.31 -8.22 -15.17
CA ASN A 74 -7.68 -8.15 -16.59
C ASN A 74 -6.82 -9.06 -17.48
N SER A 75 -5.71 -9.57 -16.95
CA SER A 75 -4.82 -10.50 -17.65
C SER A 75 -5.11 -11.96 -17.35
N GLU A 76 -5.94 -12.25 -16.34
CA GLU A 76 -6.32 -13.61 -16.02
C GLU A 76 -7.00 -14.28 -17.23
N GLY A 77 -6.51 -15.46 -17.62
CA GLY A 77 -7.03 -16.22 -18.75
C GLY A 77 -6.49 -15.80 -20.13
N LEU A 78 -5.64 -14.76 -20.22
CA LEU A 78 -4.91 -14.45 -21.44
C LEU A 78 -3.73 -15.42 -21.63
N THR A 79 -3.55 -15.91 -22.86
CA THR A 79 -2.49 -16.88 -23.20
C THR A 79 -1.22 -16.23 -23.75
N ASP A 80 -1.25 -14.94 -24.07
CA ASP A 80 -0.14 -14.21 -24.69
C ASP A 80 0.07 -12.85 -24.01
N VAL A 81 0.62 -12.90 -22.79
CA VAL A 81 1.02 -11.70 -22.05
C VAL A 81 2.51 -11.47 -22.28
N GLY A 82 2.84 -10.43 -23.04
CA GLY A 82 4.22 -10.07 -23.35
C GLY A 82 5.02 -9.68 -22.09
N LEU A 83 6.34 -9.82 -22.17
CA LEU A 83 7.25 -9.53 -21.04
C LEU A 83 7.11 -8.10 -20.51
N ASP A 84 7.01 -7.10 -21.40
CA ASP A 84 6.87 -5.69 -21.02
C ASP A 84 5.59 -5.46 -20.18
N TYR A 85 4.52 -6.18 -20.52
CA TYR A 85 3.25 -6.09 -19.81
C TYR A 85 3.30 -6.79 -18.45
N LEU A 86 3.96 -7.95 -18.40
CA LEU A 86 4.19 -8.67 -17.14
C LEU A 86 5.08 -7.86 -16.19
N GLU A 87 6.12 -7.22 -16.71
CA GLU A 87 6.97 -6.30 -15.94
C GLU A 87 6.17 -5.13 -15.40
N PHE A 88 5.31 -4.53 -16.23
CA PHE A 88 4.40 -3.46 -15.79
C PHE A 88 3.54 -3.90 -14.60
N ILE A 89 2.92 -5.09 -14.66
CA ILE A 89 2.14 -5.64 -13.54
C ILE A 89 3.02 -5.78 -12.29
N HIS A 90 4.21 -6.37 -12.39
CA HIS A 90 5.07 -6.60 -11.22
C HIS A 90 5.56 -5.30 -10.57
N VAL A 91 5.95 -4.32 -11.39
CA VAL A 91 6.37 -3.00 -10.90
C VAL A 91 5.24 -2.35 -10.11
N HIS A 92 4.02 -2.38 -10.63
CA HIS A 92 2.92 -1.66 -10.00
C HIS A 92 2.28 -2.46 -8.85
N LYS A 93 1.96 -3.74 -9.04
CA LYS A 93 1.26 -4.58 -8.04
C LYS A 93 2.11 -4.85 -6.80
N THR A 94 3.44 -4.87 -6.95
CA THR A 94 4.35 -5.25 -5.85
C THR A 94 5.40 -4.18 -5.56
N ALA A 95 6.18 -3.76 -6.56
CA ALA A 95 7.34 -2.92 -6.30
C ALA A 95 6.96 -1.52 -5.79
N ALA A 96 5.87 -0.93 -6.30
CA ALA A 96 5.42 0.42 -5.92
C ALA A 96 5.22 0.61 -4.40
N LEU A 97 4.62 -0.37 -3.72
CA LEU A 97 4.41 -0.31 -2.27
C LEU A 97 5.70 -0.56 -1.48
N LEU A 98 6.61 -1.41 -1.99
CA LEU A 98 7.92 -1.62 -1.38
C LEU A 98 8.80 -0.37 -1.48
N GLU A 99 8.79 0.29 -2.65
CA GLU A 99 9.45 1.57 -2.85
C GLU A 99 8.89 2.63 -1.90
N ALA A 100 7.56 2.71 -1.78
CA ALA A 100 6.90 3.62 -0.85
C ALA A 100 7.41 3.42 0.58
N ALA A 101 7.49 2.18 1.07
CA ALA A 101 7.98 1.90 2.42
C ALA A 101 9.38 2.50 2.69
N VAL A 102 10.29 2.40 1.71
CA VAL A 102 11.65 2.96 1.81
C VAL A 102 11.65 4.48 1.68
N VAL A 103 10.89 5.04 0.74
CA VAL A 103 10.79 6.48 0.51
C VAL A 103 10.16 7.20 1.71
N LEU A 104 9.13 6.61 2.31
CA LEU A 104 8.47 7.15 3.50
C LEU A 104 9.43 7.22 4.70
N GLU A 105 10.29 6.21 4.90
CA GLU A 105 11.33 6.26 5.94
C GLU A 105 12.26 7.45 5.73
N ALA A 106 12.77 7.62 4.50
CA ALA A 106 13.66 8.73 4.18
C ALA A 106 12.97 10.10 4.40
N ILE A 107 11.68 10.20 4.06
CA ILE A 107 10.88 11.41 4.27
C ILE A 107 10.60 11.64 5.76
N LEU A 108 10.41 10.60 6.56
CA LEU A 108 9.98 10.71 7.97
C LEU A 108 11.14 10.65 8.97
N ARG A 109 12.37 10.42 8.54
CA ARG A 109 13.55 10.37 9.41
C ARG A 109 13.65 11.57 10.36
N VAL A 110 13.71 11.31 11.67
CA VAL A 110 13.83 12.33 12.71
C VAL A 110 15.19 13.04 12.64
N ASP A 111 15.18 14.38 12.77
CA ASP A 111 16.41 15.17 12.86
C ASP A 111 17.05 15.01 14.25
N VAL A 112 17.95 14.05 14.38
CA VAL A 112 18.64 13.70 15.64
C VAL A 112 19.38 14.91 16.26
N MET A 113 19.76 15.91 15.46
CA MET A 113 20.43 17.13 15.93
C MET A 113 19.55 18.05 16.79
N LYS A 114 18.21 17.91 16.78
CA LYS A 114 17.33 18.69 17.67
C LYS A 114 17.14 18.06 19.05
N MET A 115 17.46 16.77 19.21
CA MET A 115 17.28 16.03 20.47
C MET A 115 18.37 16.30 21.52
N TRP A 116 19.48 16.94 21.14
CA TRP A 116 20.63 17.21 22.02
C TRP A 116 20.83 18.69 22.39
N LYS A 117 19.87 19.56 22.04
CA LYS A 117 19.91 21.00 22.38
C LYS A 117 18.88 21.41 23.46
N GLY A 118 18.44 20.47 24.30
CA GLY A 118 17.55 20.70 25.43
C GLY A 118 18.28 20.55 26.75
#